data_AF-A0A927W6L6-F1
#
_entry.id   AF-A0A927W6L6-F1
#
_cell.length_a   1.000
_cell.length_b   1.000
_cell.length_c   1.000
_cell.angle_alpha   90.00
_cell.angle_beta   90.00
_cell.angle_gamma   90.00
#
_symmetry.space_group_name_H-M   'P 1'
#
loop_
_entity.id
_entity.type
_entity.pdbx_description
1 polymer ?
#
loop_
_entity_poly.entity_id
_entity_poly.type
_entity_poly.pdbx_seq_one_letter_code
_entity_poly.pdbx_strand_id
1 'polypeptide(L)'
;MINKIDLDSIAINTKAMSMLSKEVCEEYSILPYDIKNNEIYLATFTEHSNEEINRLRFILKKKVIFNLCTIDQFKIYLDKYYEEIIESK
;
A
#
# COMPACT_ATOMS: atom_id res chain seq x y z
N MET A 1 3.81 -7.45 15.18
CA MET A 1 2.55 -6.84 15.63
C MET A 1 2.15 -5.85 14.56
N ILE A 2 0.98 -6.03 13.94
CA ILE A 2 0.47 -5.13 12.89
C ILE A 2 -0.25 -3.97 13.58
N ASN A 3 0.07 -2.72 13.25
CA ASN A 3 -0.63 -1.57 13.83
C ASN A 3 -1.89 -1.30 13.02
N LYS A 4 -2.95 -0.82 13.67
CA LYS A 4 -4.12 -0.30 12.95
C LYS A 4 -3.86 1.14 12.51
N ILE A 5 -4.29 1.47 11.31
CA ILE A 5 -4.21 2.81 10.73
C ILE A 5 -5.57 3.22 10.19
N ASP A 6 -5.79 4.52 10.15
CA ASP A 6 -6.97 5.15 9.56
C ASP A 6 -6.50 6.02 8.39
N LEU A 7 -6.82 5.60 7.16
CA LEU A 7 -6.38 6.27 5.93
C LEU A 7 -6.97 7.68 5.78
N ASP A 8 -8.09 7.98 6.43
CA ASP A 8 -8.75 9.30 6.40
C ASP A 8 -8.03 10.33 7.27
N SER A 9 -7.22 9.85 8.23
CA SER A 9 -6.52 10.68 9.22
C SER A 9 -5.04 10.94 8.90
N ILE A 10 -4.49 10.30 7.87
CA ILE A 10 -3.07 10.37 7.54
C ILE A 10 -2.83 11.08 6.21
N ALA A 11 -1.67 11.72 6.10
CA ALA A 11 -1.20 12.25 4.83
C ALA A 11 -0.67 11.13 3.94
N ILE A 12 -1.33 10.90 2.80
CA ILE A 12 -0.88 9.92 1.79
C ILE A 12 0.28 10.50 0.98
N ASN A 13 1.37 9.74 0.91
CA ASN A 13 2.51 10.04 0.08
C ASN A 13 2.31 9.48 -1.33
N THR A 14 1.99 10.34 -2.30
CA THR A 14 1.74 9.93 -3.70
C THR A 14 2.95 9.26 -4.36
N LYS A 15 4.17 9.56 -3.90
CA LYS A 15 5.37 8.83 -4.34
C LYS A 15 5.31 7.35 -3.93
N ALA A 16 4.75 7.05 -2.76
CA ALA A 16 4.52 5.67 -2.34
C ALA A 16 3.51 4.96 -3.24
N MET A 17 2.38 5.62 -3.54
CA MET A 17 1.37 5.10 -4.46
C MET A 17 2.00 4.73 -5.82
N SER A 18 2.88 5.58 -6.36
CA SER A 18 3.53 5.33 -7.65
C SER A 18 4.53 4.17 -7.68
N MET A 19 4.88 3.57 -6.54
CA MET A 19 5.85 2.45 -6.49
C MET A 19 5.26 1.10 -6.90
N LEU A 20 3.94 0.94 -6.80
CA LEU A 20 3.22 -0.27 -7.20
C LEU A 20 2.15 0.11 -8.21
N SER A 21 1.88 -0.78 -9.16
CA SER A 21 0.72 -0.62 -10.04
C SER A 21 -0.56 -1.04 -9.32
N LYS A 22 -1.72 -0.62 -9.86
CA LYS A 22 -3.02 -1.00 -9.30
C LYS A 22 -3.16 -2.53 -9.22
N GLU A 23 -2.68 -3.24 -10.25
CA GLU A 23 -2.75 -4.70 -10.32
C GLU A 23 -1.96 -5.37 -9.19
N VAL A 24 -0.76 -4.87 -8.86
CA VAL A 24 0.02 -5.42 -7.73
C VAL A 24 -0.66 -5.12 -6.40
N CYS A 25 -1.25 -3.94 -6.26
CA CYS A 25 -2.02 -3.56 -5.07
C CYS A 25 -3.24 -4.47 -4.87
N GLU A 26 -3.94 -4.81 -5.94
CA GLU A 26 -5.08 -5.74 -5.92
C GLU A 26 -4.64 -7.18 -5.65
N GLU A 27 -3.62 -7.68 -6.39
CA GLU A 27 -3.10 -9.05 -6.25
C GLU A 27 -2.69 -9.36 -4.81
N TYR A 28 -1.97 -8.43 -4.18
CA TYR A 28 -1.49 -8.60 -2.81
C TYR A 28 -2.39 -7.92 -1.78
N SER A 29 -3.56 -7.37 -2.13
CA SER A 29 -4.45 -6.66 -1.18
C SER A 29 -3.71 -5.63 -0.31
N ILE A 30 -2.83 -4.84 -0.93
CA ILE A 30 -1.96 -3.84 -0.28
C ILE A 30 -2.07 -2.48 -0.93
N LEU A 31 -1.95 -1.43 -0.14
CA LEU A 31 -1.98 -0.05 -0.60
C LEU A 31 -0.79 0.71 -0.01
N PRO A 32 0.22 1.07 -0.82
CA PRO A 32 1.27 1.97 -0.36
C PRO A 32 0.68 3.28 0.12
N TYR A 33 1.10 3.80 1.27
CA TYR A 33 0.60 5.12 1.70
C TYR A 33 1.70 6.04 2.21
N ASP A 34 2.88 5.50 2.57
CA ASP A 34 4.01 6.30 3.00
C ASP A 34 5.35 5.60 2.71
N ILE A 35 6.40 6.40 2.56
CA ILE A 35 7.79 5.96 2.44
C ILE A 35 8.65 6.85 3.30
N LYS A 36 9.40 6.22 4.22
CA LYS A 36 10.35 6.91 5.09
C LYS A 36 11.64 6.12 5.18
N ASN A 37 12.77 6.80 5.03
CA ASN A 37 14.11 6.21 5.04
C ASN A 37 14.24 5.10 3.98
N ASN A 38 14.20 3.83 4.41
CA ASN A 38 14.25 2.65 3.55
C ASN A 38 13.05 1.71 3.77
N GLU A 39 11.97 2.25 4.32
CA GLU A 39 10.75 1.54 4.64
C GLU A 39 9.62 2.02 3.74
N ILE A 40 8.83 1.08 3.25
CA ILE A 40 7.56 1.34 2.58
C ILE A 40 6.44 0.84 3.49
N TYR A 41 5.50 1.73 3.74
CA TYR A 41 4.35 1.48 4.60
C TYR A 41 3.16 1.14 3.71
N LEU A 42 2.63 -0.06 3.92
CA LEU A 42 1.52 -0.63 3.17
C LEU A 42 0.31 -0.80 4.11
N ALA A 43 -0.83 -0.28 3.69
CA ALA A 43 -2.11 -0.59 4.31
C ALA A 43 -2.61 -1.93 3.74
N THR A 44 -3.16 -2.79 4.59
CA THR A 44 -3.76 -4.08 4.23
C THR A 44 -5.01 -4.31 5.08
N PHE A 45 -5.95 -5.13 4.63
CA PHE A 45 -7.08 -5.61 5.43
C PHE A 45 -6.99 -7.11 5.71
N THR A 46 -5.91 -7.76 5.27
CA THR A 46 -5.65 -9.21 5.43
C THR A 46 -4.24 -9.48 5.96
N GLU A 47 -4.04 -10.70 6.46
CA GLU A 47 -2.72 -11.24 6.78
C GLU A 47 -1.98 -11.66 5.51
N HIS A 48 -0.65 -11.65 5.59
CA HIS A 48 0.26 -11.99 4.49
C HIS A 48 1.19 -13.11 4.91
N SER A 49 1.37 -14.09 4.03
CA SER A 49 2.35 -15.16 4.20
C SER A 49 3.78 -14.63 4.12
N ASN A 50 4.73 -15.34 4.72
CA ASN A 50 6.15 -14.99 4.61
C ASN A 50 6.65 -14.97 3.16
N GLU A 51 6.06 -15.78 2.27
CA GLU A 51 6.40 -15.81 0.86
C GLU A 51 5.99 -14.52 0.15
N GLU A 52 4.75 -14.06 0.34
CA GLU A 52 4.25 -12.79 -0.21
C GLU A 52 5.09 -11.61 0.30
N ILE A 53 5.39 -11.59 1.61
CA ILE A 53 6.23 -10.56 2.21
C ILE A 53 7.63 -10.53 1.58
N ASN A 54 8.22 -11.71 1.33
CA ASN A 54 9.55 -11.80 0.71
C ASN A 54 9.54 -11.36 -0.76
N ARG A 55 8.49 -11.71 -1.53
CA ARG A 55 8.30 -11.23 -2.90
C ARG A 55 8.17 -9.71 -2.95
N LEU A 56 7.33 -9.12 -2.09
CA LEU A 56 7.15 -7.68 -2.00
C LEU A 56 8.46 -6.96 -1.66
N ARG A 57 9.23 -7.48 -0.70
CA ARG A 57 10.56 -6.94 -0.36
C ARG A 57 11.53 -6.99 -1.53
N PHE A 58 11.51 -8.06 -2.31
CA PHE A 58 12.37 -8.22 -3.49
C PHE A 58 12.02 -7.21 -4.59
N ILE A 59 10.72 -7.05 -4.89
CA ILE A 59 10.22 -6.10 -5.90
C ILE A 59 10.54 -4.65 -5.48
N LEU A 60 10.21 -4.30 -4.23
CA LEU A 60 10.29 -2.92 -3.74
C LEU A 60 11.71 -2.49 -3.36
N LYS A 61 12.63 -3.44 -3.18
CA LYS A 61 13.99 -3.22 -2.66
C LYS A 61 14.01 -2.38 -1.37
N LYS A 62 12.95 -2.51 -0.57
CA LYS A 62 12.69 -1.76 0.66
C LYS A 62 12.19 -2.70 1.75
N LYS A 63 12.35 -2.29 2.99
CA LYS A 63 11.72 -2.97 4.12
C LYS A 63 10.21 -2.68 4.08
N VAL A 64 9.42 -3.72 4.04
CA VAL A 64 7.95 -3.62 3.98
C VAL A 64 7.37 -3.62 5.39
N ILE A 65 6.56 -2.60 5.70
CA ILE A 65 5.83 -2.46 6.95
C ILE A 65 4.34 -2.51 6.64
N PHE A 66 3.64 -3.50 7.17
CA PHE A 66 2.19 -3.62 7.02
C PHE A 66 1.48 -2.97 8.19
N ASN A 67 0.38 -2.28 7.91
CA ASN A 67 -0.57 -1.79 8.88
C ASN A 67 -2.00 -2.12 8.44
N LEU A 68 -2.87 -2.43 9.41
CA LEU A 68 -4.22 -2.87 9.19
C LEU A 68 -5.16 -1.67 8.99
N CYS A 69 -5.88 -1.65 7.89
CA CYS A 69 -6.96 -0.71 7.59
C CYS A 69 -8.29 -1.45 7.40
N THR A 70 -9.38 -0.72 7.20
CA THR A 70 -10.66 -1.33 6.81
C THR A 70 -10.69 -1.62 5.31
N ILE A 71 -11.48 -2.62 4.91
CA ILE A 71 -11.67 -2.97 3.49
C ILE A 71 -12.30 -1.81 2.68
N ASP A 72 -13.17 -1.02 3.32
CA ASP A 72 -13.83 0.12 2.67
C ASP A 72 -12.81 1.23 2.37
N GLN A 73 -11.98 1.58 3.34
CA GLN A 73 -10.90 2.56 3.15
C GLN A 73 -9.90 2.09 2.10
N PHE A 74 -9.54 0.80 2.10
CA PHE A 74 -8.67 0.23 1.08
C PHE A 74 -9.22 0.48 -0.32
N LYS A 75 -10.49 0.13 -0.58
CA LYS A 75 -11.13 0.27 -1.90
C LYS A 75 -11.22 1.74 -2.32
N ILE A 76 -11.71 2.60 -1.43
CA ILE A 76 -11.85 4.04 -1.69
C ILE A 76 -10.52 4.64 -2.14
N TYR A 77 -9.44 4.33 -1.41
CA TYR A 77 -8.13 4.91 -1.71
C TYR A 77 -7.46 4.26 -2.92
N LEU A 78 -7.64 2.95 -3.12
CA LEU A 78 -7.15 2.28 -4.31
C LEU A 78 -7.76 2.91 -5.57
N ASP A 79 -9.08 3.07 -5.62
CA ASP A 79 -9.74 3.66 -6.78
C ASP A 79 -9.36 5.14 -6.94
N LYS A 80 -9.46 5.93 -5.87
CA LYS A 80 -9.11 7.36 -5.89
C LYS A 80 -7.72 7.61 -6.48
N TYR A 81 -6.70 6.93 -5.99
CA TYR A 81 -5.32 7.25 -6.38
C TYR A 81 -4.92 6.63 -7.72
N TYR A 82 -5.45 5.46 -8.09
CA TYR A 82 -5.08 4.83 -9.36
C TYR A 82 -5.95 5.27 -10.54
N GLU A 83 -7.16 5.80 -10.31
CA GLU A 83 -7.94 6.48 -11.35
C GLU A 83 -7.38 7.88 -11.66
N GLU A 84 -6.98 8.66 -10.64
CA GLU A 84 -6.33 9.98 -10.83
C GLU A 84 -5.00 9.89 -11.60
N ILE A 85 -4.25 8.79 -11.47
CA ILE A 85 -3.00 8.57 -12.21
C ILE A 85 -3.24 8.32 -13.70
N ILE A 86 -4.38 7.74 -14.09
CA ILE A 86 -4.71 7.45 -15.49
C ILE A 86 -5.08 8.73 -16.23
N GLU A 87 -5.74 9.69 -15.57
CA GLU A 87 -6.13 10.98 -16.19
C GLU A 87 -4.96 11.98 -16.31
N SER A 88 -3.82 11.72 -15.67
CA SER A 88 -2.64 12.58 -15.68
C SER A 88 -1.65 12.28 -16.82
N LYS A 89 -2.02 11.40 -17.78
CA LYS A 89 -1.24 11.07 -18.98
C LYS A 89 -1.87 11.63 -20.24
#